data_AF-A0A2E8H216-F1
#
_entry.id   AF-A0A2E8H216-F1
#
_cell.length_a   1.000
_cell.length_b   1.000
_cell.length_c   1.000
_cell.angle_alpha   90.00
_cell.angle_beta   90.00
_cell.angle_gamma   90.00
#
_symmetry.space_group_name_H-M   'P 1'
#
loop_
_entity.id
_entity.type
_entity.pdbx_description
1 polymer ?
#
loop_
_entity_poly.entity_id
_entity_poly.type
_entity_poly.pdbx_seq_one_letter_code
_entity_poly.pdbx_strand_id
1 'polypeptide(L)'
;MAAPLTVAAASSRLVVTVTDSLSGDPVPGVSVRAKAAEADGAPQVTVRTDDGGTTRLHLEPGQWALRLRHGSFATTDHAVRLGDRDTTVFIALRPLLYRMPERLAQAVAEPTQPGVTSLAPTEVTRYPSPVPDPVRILRVLPGVASGGDQSATAYSVRGGSWDENLVRIEGVEIDAPQLLRAGLAETLSPVNGDLVEDVSFHVGVLPASFGDRLSSALDVGYRRPDSLEVFALAGATRKAATVSARTGRSRWIIGVRRADLSRLTKDLQTTGDFSPEYGDVQG
;
A
#
# COMPACT_ATOMS: atom_id res chain seq x y z
N MET A 1 48.02 -49.83 -26.27
CA MET A 1 46.61 -49.79 -25.81
C MET A 1 46.53 -48.62 -24.83
N ALA A 2 46.14 -47.43 -25.31
CA ALA A 2 46.10 -46.22 -24.48
C ALA A 2 44.79 -46.20 -23.70
N ALA A 3 44.87 -46.10 -22.37
CA ALA A 3 43.71 -45.91 -21.52
C ALA A 3 43.03 -44.56 -21.85
N PRO A 4 41.70 -44.49 -21.96
CA PRO A 4 41.03 -43.21 -22.15
C PRO A 4 41.22 -42.36 -20.90
N LEU A 5 41.80 -41.19 -21.06
CA LEU A 5 41.85 -40.15 -20.04
C LEU A 5 40.41 -39.68 -19.82
N THR A 6 39.83 -40.04 -18.67
CA THR A 6 38.57 -39.46 -18.21
C THR A 6 38.85 -38.00 -17.86
N VAL A 7 38.45 -37.08 -18.75
CA VAL A 7 38.42 -35.65 -18.46
C VAL A 7 37.42 -35.47 -17.32
N ALA A 8 37.89 -35.13 -16.13
CA ALA A 8 37.03 -34.73 -15.03
C ALA A 8 36.19 -33.54 -15.51
N ALA A 9 34.86 -33.68 -15.49
CA ALA A 9 33.95 -32.59 -15.82
C ALA A 9 34.32 -31.39 -14.93
N ALA A 10 34.76 -30.30 -15.55
CA ALA A 10 35.11 -29.09 -14.82
C ALA A 10 33.82 -28.56 -14.18
N SER A 11 33.72 -28.62 -12.85
CA SER A 11 32.60 -28.05 -12.12
C SER A 11 32.91 -26.59 -11.81
N SER A 12 32.15 -25.66 -12.35
CA SER A 12 32.27 -24.23 -12.08
C SER A 12 31.41 -23.85 -10.88
N ARG A 13 31.93 -22.98 -10.01
CA ARG A 13 31.19 -22.54 -8.83
C ARG A 13 30.33 -21.33 -9.16
N LEU A 14 29.03 -21.45 -8.92
CA LEU A 14 28.07 -20.35 -8.94
C LEU A 14 27.76 -19.94 -7.50
N VAL A 15 28.03 -18.67 -7.17
CA VAL A 15 27.63 -18.05 -5.91
C VAL A 15 26.40 -17.18 -6.18
N VAL A 16 25.30 -17.44 -5.49
CA VAL A 16 24.08 -16.64 -5.60
C VAL A 16 23.88 -15.90 -4.29
N THR A 17 23.84 -14.57 -4.34
CA THR A 17 23.52 -13.71 -3.20
C THR A 17 22.14 -13.11 -3.43
N VAL A 18 21.25 -13.27 -2.46
CA VAL A 18 19.85 -12.87 -2.56
C VAL A 18 19.53 -11.81 -1.51
N THR A 19 19.04 -10.67 -1.95
CA THR A 19 18.67 -9.54 -1.10
C THR A 19 17.23 -9.10 -1.34
N ASP A 20 16.65 -8.38 -0.39
CA ASP A 20 15.41 -7.66 -0.61
C ASP A 20 15.67 -6.48 -1.55
N SER A 21 14.86 -6.34 -2.60
CA SER A 21 14.94 -5.22 -3.54
C SER A 21 14.66 -3.85 -2.93
N LEU A 22 13.97 -3.79 -1.78
CA LEU A 22 13.57 -2.56 -1.12
C LEU A 22 14.51 -2.22 0.04
N SER A 23 14.73 -3.14 0.98
CA SER A 23 15.56 -2.85 2.16
C SER A 23 17.05 -3.07 1.91
N GLY A 24 17.41 -3.88 0.92
CA GLY A 24 18.80 -4.32 0.69
C GLY A 24 19.28 -5.41 1.65
N ASP A 25 18.43 -5.87 2.58
CA ASP A 25 18.80 -6.90 3.56
C ASP A 25 18.93 -8.28 2.90
N PRO A 26 19.80 -9.17 3.43
CA PRO A 26 19.92 -10.55 2.96
C PRO A 26 18.63 -11.34 3.21
N VAL A 27 18.23 -12.17 2.25
CA VAL A 27 17.02 -13.01 2.36
C VAL A 27 17.39 -14.48 2.60
N PRO A 28 17.24 -15.00 3.83
CA PRO A 28 17.53 -16.39 4.14
C PRO A 28 16.43 -17.35 3.65
N GLY A 29 16.78 -18.62 3.46
CA GLY A 29 15.81 -19.69 3.14
C GLY A 29 15.20 -19.65 1.73
N VAL A 30 15.71 -18.81 0.83
CA VAL A 30 15.27 -18.75 -0.58
C VAL A 30 15.67 -20.03 -1.29
N SER A 31 14.70 -20.71 -1.89
CA SER A 31 14.95 -21.93 -2.66
C SER A 31 15.39 -21.56 -4.08
N VAL A 32 16.66 -21.81 -4.39
CA VAL A 32 17.29 -21.58 -5.70
C VAL A 32 17.31 -22.91 -6.45
N ARG A 33 16.48 -23.03 -7.48
CA ARG A 33 16.45 -24.19 -8.38
C ARG A 33 17.19 -23.87 -9.67
N ALA A 34 18.24 -24.60 -10.00
CA ALA A 34 18.95 -24.51 -11.26
C ALA A 34 18.54 -25.65 -12.21
N LYS A 35 18.11 -25.32 -13.43
CA LYS A 35 17.83 -26.28 -14.53
C LYS A 35 18.70 -25.92 -15.74
N ALA A 36 19.37 -26.89 -16.34
CA ALA A 36 20.11 -26.67 -17.59
C ALA A 36 19.13 -26.32 -18.72
N ALA A 37 19.46 -25.32 -19.54
CA ALA A 37 18.57 -24.79 -20.57
C ALA A 37 18.33 -25.77 -21.74
N GLU A 38 19.26 -26.70 -21.99
CA GLU A 38 19.30 -27.52 -23.21
C GLU A 38 18.76 -28.95 -23.06
N ALA A 39 18.17 -29.33 -21.91
CA ALA A 39 17.58 -30.67 -21.77
C ALA A 39 16.28 -30.67 -20.94
N ASP A 40 15.20 -31.09 -21.58
CA ASP A 40 13.97 -31.41 -20.87
C ASP A 40 14.17 -32.73 -20.11
N GLY A 41 13.94 -32.73 -18.79
CA GLY A 41 14.34 -33.81 -17.90
C GLY A 41 15.78 -33.73 -17.34
N ALA A 42 16.52 -32.64 -17.58
CA ALA A 42 17.85 -32.43 -17.01
C ALA A 42 17.86 -32.49 -15.46
N PRO A 43 18.99 -32.92 -14.85
CA PRO A 43 19.16 -32.87 -13.40
C PRO A 43 18.94 -31.46 -12.88
N GLN A 44 18.06 -31.32 -11.89
CA GLN A 44 17.75 -30.05 -11.24
C GLN A 44 18.41 -30.03 -9.87
N VAL A 45 19.25 -29.03 -9.64
CA VAL A 45 19.85 -28.82 -8.32
C VAL A 45 19.03 -27.76 -7.61
N THR A 46 18.56 -28.06 -6.39
CA THR A 46 17.86 -27.10 -5.54
C THR A 46 18.64 -26.91 -4.26
N VAL A 47 19.02 -25.67 -3.96
CA VAL A 47 19.73 -25.30 -2.73
C VAL A 47 18.99 -24.15 -2.06
N ARG A 48 19.19 -23.95 -0.76
CA ARG A 48 18.65 -22.82 -0.02
C ARG A 48 19.74 -21.81 0.34
N THR A 49 19.35 -20.54 0.46
CA THR A 49 20.23 -19.50 0.99
C THR A 49 20.42 -19.64 2.49
N ASP A 50 21.63 -19.33 2.95
CA ASP A 50 22.00 -19.23 4.37
C ASP A 50 21.45 -17.95 5.02
N ASP A 51 21.76 -17.75 6.30
CA ASP A 51 21.35 -16.55 7.07
C ASP A 51 21.88 -15.24 6.46
N GLY A 52 22.95 -15.30 5.68
CA GLY A 52 23.52 -14.18 4.93
C GLY A 52 22.94 -14.02 3.52
N GLY A 53 21.84 -14.72 3.19
CA GLY A 53 21.20 -14.66 1.88
C GLY A 53 22.05 -15.28 0.76
N THR A 54 23.09 -16.03 1.08
CA THR A 54 24.05 -16.55 0.10
C THR A 54 23.89 -18.06 -0.07
N THR A 55 24.09 -18.56 -1.28
CA THR A 55 24.22 -20.00 -1.54
C THR A 55 25.25 -20.29 -2.62
N ARG A 56 25.77 -21.52 -2.64
CA ARG A 56 26.83 -21.96 -3.55
C ARG A 56 26.41 -23.23 -4.26
N LEU A 57 26.46 -23.22 -5.58
CA LEU A 57 26.17 -24.38 -6.44
C LEU A 57 27.42 -24.73 -7.24
N HIS A 58 27.71 -26.03 -7.37
CA HIS A 58 28.70 -26.52 -8.31
C HIS A 58 27.96 -27.06 -9.52
N LEU A 59 28.13 -26.40 -10.66
CA LEU A 59 27.40 -26.66 -11.90
C LEU A 59 28.40 -26.76 -13.05
N GLU A 60 28.12 -27.60 -14.03
CA GLU A 60 28.95 -27.67 -15.23
C GLU A 60 28.82 -26.37 -16.07
N PRO A 61 29.87 -25.97 -16.79
CA PRO A 61 29.83 -24.88 -17.76
C PRO A 61 28.66 -25.06 -18.73
N GLY A 62 27.88 -24.01 -18.94
CA GLY A 62 26.66 -24.10 -19.75
C GLY A 62 25.65 -22.99 -19.46
N GLN A 63 24.51 -23.05 -20.13
CA GLN A 63 23.38 -22.16 -19.87
C GLN A 63 22.44 -22.76 -18.83
N TRP A 64 22.15 -21.99 -17.78
CA TRP A 64 21.32 -22.40 -16.67
C TRP A 64 20.18 -21.41 -16.46
N ALA A 65 18.98 -21.94 -16.23
CA ALA A 65 17.84 -21.19 -15.75
C ALA A 65 17.72 -21.38 -14.22
N LEU A 66 17.84 -20.28 -13.49
CA LEU A 66 17.67 -20.22 -12.04
C LEU A 66 16.27 -19.73 -11.73
N ARG A 67 15.49 -20.55 -11.02
CA ARG A 67 14.18 -20.18 -10.48
C ARG A 67 14.29 -20.02 -8.97
N LEU A 68 14.03 -18.81 -8.47
CA LEU A 68 14.07 -18.50 -7.04
C LEU A 68 12.65 -18.47 -6.49
N ARG A 69 12.42 -19.22 -5.42
CA ARG A 69 11.13 -19.27 -4.71
C ARG A 69 11.30 -19.01 -3.23
N HIS A 70 10.45 -18.16 -2.70
CA HIS A 70 10.30 -17.91 -1.28
C HIS A 70 8.83 -17.64 -0.96
N GLY A 71 8.38 -17.94 0.26
CA GLY A 71 6.97 -17.75 0.66
C GLY A 71 6.54 -16.28 0.71
N SER A 72 7.49 -15.37 0.92
CA SER A 72 7.24 -13.94 1.12
C SER A 72 7.70 -13.04 -0.05
N PHE A 73 8.29 -13.61 -1.11
CA PHE A 73 8.82 -12.85 -2.25
C PHE A 73 8.33 -13.41 -3.59
N ALA A 74 8.22 -12.54 -4.58
CA ALA A 74 7.82 -12.88 -5.92
C ALA A 74 8.80 -13.90 -6.51
N THR A 75 8.26 -14.92 -7.18
CA THR A 75 9.09 -15.90 -7.89
C THR A 75 9.77 -15.22 -9.07
N THR A 76 11.08 -15.38 -9.20
CA THR A 76 11.86 -14.82 -10.31
C THR A 76 12.64 -15.91 -11.03
N ASP A 77 12.79 -15.72 -12.34
CA ASP A 77 13.58 -16.58 -13.22
C ASP A 77 14.75 -15.78 -13.78
N HIS A 78 15.96 -16.35 -13.73
CA HIS A 78 17.19 -15.73 -14.21
C HIS A 78 17.97 -16.70 -15.10
N ALA A 79 18.38 -16.25 -16.28
CA ALA A 79 19.29 -17.01 -17.14
C ALA A 79 20.74 -16.63 -16.79
N VAL A 80 21.59 -17.64 -16.56
CA VAL A 80 23.01 -17.47 -16.26
C VAL A 80 23.83 -18.35 -17.18
N ARG A 81 24.90 -17.80 -17.75
CA ARG A 81 25.89 -18.55 -18.53
C ARG A 81 27.13 -18.76 -17.67
N LEU A 82 27.44 -20.01 -17.37
CA LEU A 82 28.63 -20.40 -16.64
C LEU A 82 29.73 -20.80 -17.63
N GLY A 83 30.92 -20.22 -17.47
CA GLY A 83 32.15 -20.69 -18.11
C GLY A 83 33.03 -21.45 -17.11
N ASP A 84 34.33 -21.54 -17.37
CA ASP A 84 35.29 -22.26 -16.51
C ASP A 84 35.73 -21.48 -15.25
N ARG A 85 35.10 -20.33 -14.97
CA ARG A 85 35.41 -19.46 -13.84
C ARG A 85 34.24 -19.35 -12.88
N ASP A 86 34.57 -19.12 -11.62
CA ASP A 86 33.58 -18.83 -10.58
C ASP A 86 32.76 -17.59 -10.95
N THR A 87 31.44 -17.74 -10.91
CA THR A 87 30.48 -16.68 -11.23
C THR A 87 29.72 -16.31 -9.98
N THR A 88 29.62 -15.02 -9.69
CA THR A 88 28.76 -14.51 -8.60
C THR A 88 27.59 -13.75 -9.20
N VAL A 89 26.37 -14.05 -8.75
CA VAL A 89 25.14 -13.39 -9.19
C VAL A 89 24.44 -12.79 -7.98
N PHE A 90 24.10 -11.50 -8.09
CA PHE A 90 23.31 -10.78 -7.11
C PHE A 90 21.87 -10.68 -7.60
N ILE A 91 20.93 -11.13 -6.78
CA ILE A 91 19.51 -11.18 -7.14
C ILE A 91 18.70 -10.47 -6.07
N ALA A 92 18.07 -9.36 -6.46
CA ALA A 92 17.16 -8.62 -5.62
C ALA A 92 15.72 -9.17 -5.79
N LEU A 93 15.15 -9.75 -4.74
CA LEU A 93 13.78 -10.26 -4.76
C LEU A 93 12.79 -9.17 -4.36
N ARG A 94 11.66 -9.13 -5.07
CA ARG A 94 10.55 -8.23 -4.78
C ARG A 94 9.59 -8.88 -3.77
N PRO A 95 9.27 -8.27 -2.63
CA PRO A 95 8.34 -8.84 -1.66
C PRO A 95 6.92 -9.01 -2.24
N LEU A 96 6.20 -10.08 -1.85
CA LEU A 96 4.81 -10.35 -2.28
C LEU A 96 3.79 -9.51 -1.51
N LEU A 97 4.09 -9.27 -0.24
CA LEU A 97 3.25 -8.51 0.67
C LEU A 97 4.16 -7.47 1.31
N TYR A 98 3.79 -6.21 1.15
CA TYR A 98 4.34 -5.15 1.99
C TYR A 98 4.02 -5.51 3.43
N ARG A 99 5.04 -5.81 4.25
CA ARG A 99 4.88 -5.78 5.69
C ARG A 99 4.70 -4.33 6.08
N MET A 100 3.46 -3.94 6.37
CA MET A 100 3.26 -2.83 7.28
C MET A 100 3.97 -3.18 8.59
N PRO A 101 4.83 -2.31 9.13
CA PRO A 101 5.60 -2.61 10.32
C PRO A 101 4.69 -2.86 11.53
N GLU A 102 4.73 -4.09 12.06
CA GLU A 102 4.49 -4.55 13.43
C GLU A 102 3.28 -4.08 14.25
N ARG A 103 2.35 -3.28 13.72
CA ARG A 103 1.12 -2.90 14.46
C ARG A 103 -0.02 -3.89 14.40
N LEU A 104 0.14 -5.01 13.68
CA LEU A 104 -0.86 -6.09 13.67
C LEU A 104 -0.61 -7.18 14.72
N ALA A 105 0.55 -7.19 15.41
CA ALA A 105 0.81 -8.18 16.47
C ALA A 105 0.03 -7.90 17.77
N GLN A 106 -0.62 -6.74 17.89
CA GLN A 106 -1.57 -6.43 18.97
C GLN A 106 -3.03 -6.59 18.54
N ALA A 107 -3.28 -7.13 17.34
CA ALA A 107 -4.58 -7.58 16.88
C ALA A 107 -4.71 -9.10 17.06
N VAL A 108 -4.36 -9.61 18.25
CA VAL A 108 -4.93 -10.88 18.71
C VAL A 108 -6.37 -10.57 19.09
N ALA A 109 -7.24 -10.61 18.09
CA ALA A 109 -8.69 -10.77 18.18
C ALA A 109 -9.35 -10.16 19.43
N GLU A 110 -9.36 -8.82 19.52
CA GLU A 110 -10.52 -8.17 20.12
C GLU A 110 -11.72 -8.53 19.23
N PRO A 111 -12.82 -9.08 19.76
CA PRO A 111 -14.00 -9.36 18.95
C PRO A 111 -14.40 -8.07 18.25
N THR A 112 -14.55 -8.10 16.92
CA THR A 112 -15.04 -6.95 16.15
C THR A 112 -16.32 -6.47 16.82
N GLN A 113 -16.25 -5.31 17.46
CA GLN A 113 -17.38 -4.77 18.18
C GLN A 113 -18.53 -4.62 17.17
N PRO A 114 -19.77 -5.03 17.52
CA PRO A 114 -20.90 -4.87 16.63
C PRO A 114 -21.00 -3.40 16.17
N GLY A 115 -21.06 -3.18 14.86
CA GLY A 115 -21.12 -1.83 14.30
C GLY A 115 -19.77 -1.15 14.04
N VAL A 116 -18.65 -1.88 14.05
CA VAL A 116 -17.36 -1.36 13.60
C VAL A 116 -16.98 -1.99 12.26
N THR A 117 -16.72 -1.15 11.27
CA THR A 117 -16.21 -1.53 9.95
C THR A 117 -14.81 -0.96 9.77
N SER A 118 -13.81 -1.83 9.62
CA SER A 118 -12.46 -1.41 9.22
C SER A 118 -12.38 -1.36 7.69
N LEU A 119 -11.81 -0.28 7.16
CA LEU A 119 -11.60 -0.08 5.73
C LEU A 119 -10.10 -0.09 5.46
N ALA A 120 -9.67 -0.92 4.50
CA ALA A 120 -8.28 -0.93 4.09
C ALA A 120 -7.94 0.36 3.33
N PRO A 121 -6.73 0.93 3.45
CA PRO A 121 -6.33 2.13 2.70
C PRO A 121 -6.52 2.00 1.19
N THR A 122 -6.35 0.78 0.66
CA THR A 122 -6.57 0.48 -0.75
C THR A 122 -8.02 0.57 -1.17
N GLU A 123 -8.98 0.26 -0.29
CA GLU A 123 -10.42 0.40 -0.56
C GLU A 123 -10.78 1.88 -0.57
N VAL A 124 -10.32 2.61 0.43
CA VAL A 124 -10.52 4.05 0.62
C VAL A 124 -10.00 4.87 -0.57
N THR A 125 -8.86 4.49 -1.14
CA THR A 125 -8.25 5.18 -2.29
C THR A 125 -8.80 4.76 -3.66
N ARG A 126 -9.40 3.56 -3.77
CA ARG A 126 -9.90 3.02 -5.05
C ARG A 126 -11.40 3.25 -5.28
N TYR A 127 -12.10 3.84 -4.33
CA TYR A 127 -13.51 4.15 -4.49
C TYR A 127 -13.72 5.08 -5.71
N PRO A 128 -14.48 4.65 -6.73
CA PRO A 128 -14.71 5.46 -7.92
C PRO A 128 -15.60 6.65 -7.58
N SER A 129 -15.09 7.86 -7.74
CA SER A 129 -15.83 9.11 -7.49
C SER A 129 -15.34 10.22 -8.42
N PRO A 130 -16.19 11.20 -8.80
CA PRO A 130 -15.76 12.36 -9.59
C PRO A 130 -14.57 13.09 -8.96
N VAL A 131 -14.50 13.10 -7.63
CA VAL A 131 -13.32 13.48 -6.87
C VAL A 131 -12.99 12.37 -5.90
N PRO A 132 -11.85 11.66 -6.08
CA PRO A 132 -11.41 10.64 -5.13
C PRO A 132 -11.29 11.22 -3.73
N ASP A 133 -12.06 10.67 -2.81
CA ASP A 133 -12.13 11.12 -1.42
C ASP A 133 -12.41 9.93 -0.49
N PRO A 134 -11.65 9.82 0.61
CA PRO A 134 -11.74 8.68 1.52
C PRO A 134 -13.07 8.56 2.27
N VAL A 135 -13.79 9.66 2.51
CA VAL A 135 -15.07 9.64 3.25
C VAL A 135 -16.21 9.18 2.35
N ARG A 136 -16.12 9.39 1.03
CA ARG A 136 -17.18 9.02 0.09
C ARG A 136 -17.45 7.52 0.03
N ILE A 137 -16.48 6.67 0.38
CA ILE A 137 -16.68 5.21 0.45
C ILE A 137 -17.71 4.81 1.51
N LEU A 138 -17.92 5.63 2.55
CA LEU A 138 -18.90 5.31 3.60
C LEU A 138 -20.32 5.16 3.04
N ARG A 139 -20.61 5.82 1.92
CA ARG A 139 -21.92 5.78 1.25
C ARG A 139 -22.30 4.41 0.70
N VAL A 140 -21.34 3.50 0.53
CA VAL A 140 -21.62 2.11 0.12
C VAL A 140 -21.78 1.18 1.31
N LEU A 141 -21.60 1.67 2.54
CA LEU A 141 -21.79 0.87 3.75
C LEU A 141 -23.27 0.77 4.12
N PRO A 142 -23.70 -0.38 4.66
CA PRO A 142 -25.10 -0.58 5.04
C PRO A 142 -25.52 0.38 6.16
N GLY A 143 -26.69 1.00 5.98
CA GLY A 143 -27.23 1.96 6.95
C GLY A 143 -26.66 3.37 6.83
N VAL A 144 -25.81 3.63 5.83
CA VAL A 144 -25.35 4.99 5.47
C VAL A 144 -26.15 5.49 4.28
N ALA A 145 -26.69 6.70 4.37
CA ALA A 145 -27.35 7.39 3.27
C ALA A 145 -26.57 8.66 2.91
N SER A 146 -26.52 8.97 1.61
CA SER A 146 -25.86 10.17 1.10
C SER A 146 -26.74 11.40 1.32
N GLY A 147 -26.16 12.48 1.81
CA GLY A 147 -26.77 13.82 1.85
C GLY A 147 -26.66 14.60 0.54
N GLY A 148 -26.09 13.98 -0.51
CA GLY A 148 -25.86 14.58 -1.83
C GLY A 148 -24.39 14.57 -2.24
N ASP A 149 -24.11 14.95 -3.50
CA ASP A 149 -22.73 14.96 -4.03
C ASP A 149 -21.94 16.25 -3.75
N GLN A 150 -22.65 17.25 -3.23
CA GLN A 150 -22.15 18.58 -2.92
C GLN A 150 -21.13 18.57 -1.75
N SER A 151 -21.14 17.58 -0.88
CA SER A 151 -20.14 17.47 0.20
C SER A 151 -19.71 16.03 0.40
N ALA A 152 -18.40 15.82 0.56
CA ALA A 152 -17.84 14.52 0.90
C ALA A 152 -18.31 14.04 2.30
N THR A 153 -18.53 14.95 3.24
CA THR A 153 -18.92 14.66 4.63
C THR A 153 -20.44 14.68 4.88
N ALA A 154 -21.24 15.09 3.90
CA ALA A 154 -22.69 15.03 3.97
C ALA A 154 -23.21 13.59 3.80
N TYR A 155 -23.27 12.85 4.91
CA TYR A 155 -23.91 11.54 5.01
C TYR A 155 -24.73 11.44 6.29
N SER A 156 -25.69 10.52 6.31
CA SER A 156 -26.50 10.17 7.48
C SER A 156 -26.35 8.68 7.79
N VAL A 157 -26.40 8.31 9.06
CA VAL A 157 -26.28 6.91 9.48
C VAL A 157 -27.50 6.55 10.30
N ARG A 158 -28.25 5.54 9.87
CA ARG A 158 -29.47 5.05 10.55
C ARG A 158 -30.48 6.15 10.90
N GLY A 159 -30.59 7.17 10.04
CA GLY A 159 -31.50 8.31 10.23
C GLY A 159 -30.94 9.45 11.08
N GLY A 160 -29.73 9.32 11.61
CA GLY A 160 -29.01 10.42 12.25
C GLY A 160 -28.56 11.48 11.26
N SER A 161 -28.57 12.74 11.68
CA SER A 161 -28.21 13.88 10.85
C SER A 161 -26.69 13.98 10.65
N TRP A 162 -26.25 14.78 9.68
CA TRP A 162 -24.84 14.93 9.33
C TRP A 162 -24.00 15.56 10.47
N ASP A 163 -24.62 16.37 11.32
CA ASP A 163 -24.01 17.00 12.50
C ASP A 163 -23.86 16.04 13.69
N GLU A 164 -24.53 14.89 13.66
CA GLU A 164 -24.40 13.83 14.67
C GLU A 164 -23.26 12.85 14.36
N ASN A 165 -22.60 13.02 13.21
CA ASN A 165 -21.43 12.25 12.82
C ASN A 165 -20.14 12.93 13.30
N LEU A 166 -19.14 12.12 13.60
CA LEU A 166 -17.80 12.57 13.99
C LEU A 166 -16.76 12.13 12.97
N VAL A 167 -15.85 13.02 12.62
CA VAL A 167 -14.60 12.67 11.95
C VAL A 167 -13.45 12.92 12.91
N ARG A 168 -12.59 11.93 13.11
CA ARG A 168 -11.41 12.01 13.97
C ARG A 168 -10.17 11.62 13.17
N ILE A 169 -9.13 12.44 13.26
CA ILE A 169 -7.85 12.23 12.57
C ILE A 169 -6.74 12.30 13.62
N GLU A 170 -5.90 11.26 13.71
CA GLU A 170 -4.84 11.17 14.72
C GLU A 170 -5.34 11.39 16.17
N GLY A 171 -6.56 10.93 16.47
CA GLY A 171 -7.20 11.12 17.78
C GLY A 171 -7.76 12.53 18.02
N VAL A 172 -7.65 13.44 17.05
CA VAL A 172 -8.21 14.80 17.12
C VAL A 172 -9.54 14.85 16.41
N GLU A 173 -10.58 15.27 17.13
CA GLU A 173 -11.90 15.52 16.56
C GLU A 173 -11.84 16.69 15.58
N ILE A 174 -12.25 16.42 14.35
CA ILE A 174 -12.40 17.40 13.30
C ILE A 174 -13.87 17.77 13.27
N ASP A 175 -14.19 18.87 13.95
CA ASP A 175 -15.50 19.47 13.82
C ASP A 175 -15.63 20.01 12.39
N ALA A 176 -16.59 19.49 11.63
CA ALA A 176 -16.82 19.87 10.23
C ALA A 176 -17.99 20.87 10.04
N PRO A 177 -18.11 22.00 10.78
CA PRO A 177 -19.30 22.84 10.66
C PRO A 177 -19.24 23.91 9.56
N GLN A 178 -18.20 23.98 8.71
CA GLN A 178 -17.85 25.27 8.11
C GLN A 178 -18.40 25.52 6.69
N LEU A 179 -18.49 24.52 5.80
CA LEU A 179 -18.75 24.79 4.37
C LEU A 179 -20.22 24.60 3.97
N LEU A 180 -20.92 23.60 4.51
CA LEU A 180 -22.33 23.36 4.22
C LEU A 180 -23.24 24.54 4.64
N ARG A 181 -22.94 25.19 5.77
CA ARG A 181 -23.69 26.36 6.26
C ARG A 181 -23.51 27.61 5.40
N ALA A 182 -22.42 27.70 4.64
CA ALA A 182 -22.11 28.83 3.76
C ALA A 182 -22.63 28.64 2.31
N GLY A 183 -23.35 27.53 2.03
CA GLY A 183 -23.74 27.19 0.66
C GLY A 183 -22.56 26.77 -0.24
N LEU A 184 -21.39 26.52 0.36
CA LEU A 184 -20.19 26.09 -0.31
C LEU A 184 -20.15 24.56 -0.31
N ALA A 185 -20.21 23.96 -1.48
CA ALA A 185 -19.98 22.54 -1.64
C ALA A 185 -18.52 22.18 -1.26
N GLU A 186 -18.38 21.12 -0.49
CA GLU A 186 -17.12 20.59 0.02
C GLU A 186 -16.63 19.49 -0.92
N THR A 187 -15.76 19.87 -1.85
CA THR A 187 -15.25 18.96 -2.88
C THR A 187 -14.43 17.81 -2.29
N LEU A 188 -13.64 18.07 -1.23
CA LEU A 188 -12.82 17.10 -0.51
C LEU A 188 -13.14 17.17 0.99
N SER A 189 -13.18 16.01 1.64
CA SER A 189 -13.28 15.87 3.09
C SER A 189 -11.99 16.32 3.78
N PRO A 190 -12.01 16.62 5.09
CA PRO A 190 -10.79 16.90 5.86
C PRO A 190 -9.81 15.72 5.89
N VAL A 191 -10.26 14.49 5.61
CA VAL A 191 -9.40 13.31 5.62
C VAL A 191 -8.56 13.25 4.35
N ASN A 192 -7.23 13.22 4.48
CA ASN A 192 -6.33 13.00 3.35
C ASN A 192 -6.03 11.52 3.11
N GLY A 193 -6.74 10.93 2.15
CA GLY A 193 -6.58 9.52 1.76
C GLY A 193 -5.16 9.13 1.30
N ASP A 194 -4.32 10.09 0.89
CA ASP A 194 -2.92 9.80 0.54
C ASP A 194 -2.01 9.64 1.77
N LEU A 195 -2.48 10.06 2.95
CA LEU A 195 -1.77 9.95 4.23
C LEU A 195 -2.29 8.79 5.08
N VAL A 196 -3.45 8.21 4.76
CA VAL A 196 -4.15 7.21 5.57
C VAL A 196 -3.37 5.89 5.69
N GLU A 197 -3.29 5.38 6.92
CA GLU A 197 -2.81 4.05 7.29
C GLU A 197 -3.95 3.12 7.70
N ASP A 198 -4.91 3.64 8.47
CA ASP A 198 -6.05 2.88 8.96
C ASP A 198 -7.31 3.76 9.03
N VAL A 199 -8.45 3.13 8.76
CA VAL A 199 -9.76 3.77 8.87
C VAL A 199 -10.70 2.80 9.57
N SER A 200 -11.32 3.29 10.64
CA SER A 200 -12.33 2.56 11.39
C SER A 200 -13.61 3.38 11.43
N PHE A 201 -14.70 2.80 10.95
CA PHE A 201 -16.00 3.44 10.92
C PHE A 201 -16.94 2.77 11.92
N HIS A 202 -17.38 3.54 12.91
CA HIS A 202 -18.26 3.11 13.99
C HIS A 202 -19.68 3.60 13.72
N VAL A 203 -20.68 2.73 13.85
CA VAL A 203 -22.10 3.06 13.62
C VAL A 203 -22.97 2.74 14.84
N GLY A 204 -23.83 3.67 15.23
CA GLY A 204 -24.76 3.50 16.34
C GLY A 204 -24.11 3.69 17.71
N VAL A 205 -23.89 2.61 18.47
CA VAL A 205 -23.36 2.71 19.84
C VAL A 205 -21.86 3.00 19.79
N LEU A 206 -21.51 4.26 20.02
CA LEU A 206 -20.12 4.73 20.02
C LEU A 206 -19.46 4.54 21.39
N PRO A 207 -18.18 4.16 21.44
CA PRO A 207 -17.39 4.22 22.67
C PRO A 207 -17.39 5.63 23.29
N ALA A 208 -17.30 5.70 24.62
CA ALA A 208 -17.30 6.96 25.37
C ALA A 208 -16.19 7.95 24.93
N SER A 209 -15.12 7.46 24.30
CA SER A 209 -14.04 8.28 23.73
C SER A 209 -14.48 9.18 22.56
N PHE A 210 -15.66 8.96 22.00
CA PHE A 210 -16.22 9.76 20.90
C PHE A 210 -17.23 10.81 21.38
N GLY A 211 -17.31 11.04 22.69
CA GLY A 211 -18.07 12.15 23.27
C GLY A 211 -19.58 12.00 23.13
N ASP A 212 -20.22 13.07 22.69
CA ASP A 212 -21.67 13.24 22.59
C ASP A 212 -22.25 12.85 21.21
N ARG A 213 -21.43 12.25 20.34
CA ARG A 213 -21.81 11.90 18.97
C ARG A 213 -22.74 10.69 19.00
N LEU A 214 -23.87 10.78 18.31
CA LEU A 214 -24.98 9.82 18.44
C LEU A 214 -25.19 8.92 17.21
N SER A 215 -24.64 9.30 16.06
CA SER A 215 -24.91 8.64 14.78
C SER A 215 -23.74 7.74 14.35
N SER A 216 -22.56 8.32 14.15
CA SER A 216 -21.37 7.57 13.72
C SER A 216 -20.06 8.28 14.06
N ALA A 217 -18.97 7.51 14.04
CA ALA A 217 -17.62 8.05 14.18
C ALA A 217 -16.68 7.42 13.15
N LEU A 218 -16.05 8.26 12.34
CA LEU A 218 -14.97 7.91 11.43
C LEU A 218 -13.64 8.22 12.12
N ASP A 219 -12.90 7.19 12.49
CA ASP A 219 -11.57 7.31 13.11
C ASP A 219 -10.48 6.97 12.08
N VAL A 220 -9.51 7.86 11.95
CA VAL A 220 -8.48 7.78 10.91
C VAL A 220 -7.09 7.93 11.50
N GLY A 221 -6.24 6.94 11.22
CA GLY A 221 -4.80 7.01 11.46
C GLY A 221 -4.03 7.30 10.17
N TYR A 222 -3.00 8.14 10.28
CA TYR A 222 -2.05 8.48 9.23
C TYR A 222 -0.76 7.67 9.34
N ARG A 223 -0.17 7.43 8.18
CA ARG A 223 1.04 6.62 8.00
C ARG A 223 2.21 7.19 8.78
N ARG A 224 2.91 6.29 9.48
CA ARG A 224 4.17 6.60 10.15
C ARG A 224 5.34 6.11 9.29
N PRO A 225 5.98 6.99 8.50
CA PRO A 225 6.97 6.57 7.52
C PRO A 225 8.21 5.97 8.19
N ASP A 226 8.75 4.92 7.55
CA ASP A 226 9.97 4.22 7.95
C ASP A 226 11.17 4.54 7.04
N SER A 227 10.88 5.03 5.84
CA SER A 227 11.80 5.30 4.74
C SER A 227 11.34 6.55 3.97
N LEU A 228 12.16 7.00 3.02
CA LEU A 228 11.80 8.11 2.13
C LEU A 228 10.80 7.61 1.08
N GLU A 229 9.60 8.16 1.07
CA GLU A 229 8.60 7.90 0.03
C GLU A 229 8.13 9.21 -0.60
N VAL A 230 7.97 9.18 -1.91
CA VAL A 230 7.39 10.29 -2.68
C VAL A 230 6.25 9.74 -3.52
N PHE A 231 5.07 10.34 -3.37
CA PHE A 231 3.89 10.03 -4.15
C PHE A 231 3.38 11.28 -4.85
N ALA A 232 2.94 11.14 -6.09
CA ALA A 232 2.31 12.22 -6.83
C ALA A 232 1.17 11.67 -7.69
N LEU A 233 0.07 12.42 -7.74
CA LEU A 233 -1.11 12.13 -8.53
C LEU A 233 -1.50 13.39 -9.31
N ALA A 234 -1.71 13.23 -10.61
CA ALA A 234 -2.26 14.27 -11.48
C ALA A 234 -3.46 13.71 -12.26
N GLY A 235 -4.65 13.87 -11.69
CA GLY A 235 -5.92 13.55 -12.33
C GLY A 235 -6.60 14.78 -12.92
N ALA A 236 -7.67 14.55 -13.68
CA ALA A 236 -8.46 15.62 -14.30
C ALA A 236 -9.15 16.53 -13.26
N THR A 237 -9.59 15.95 -12.14
CA THR A 237 -10.35 16.62 -11.07
C THR A 237 -9.60 16.73 -9.75
N ARG A 238 -8.48 16.02 -9.57
CA ARG A 238 -7.66 16.03 -8.35
C ARG A 238 -6.18 15.97 -8.67
N LYS A 239 -5.39 16.80 -7.99
CA LYS A 239 -3.92 16.76 -7.97
C LYS A 239 -3.46 16.58 -6.53
N ALA A 240 -2.45 15.75 -6.31
CA ALA A 240 -1.89 15.53 -4.98
C ALA A 240 -0.40 15.23 -5.06
N ALA A 241 0.34 15.59 -4.02
CA ALA A 241 1.72 15.18 -3.83
C ALA A 241 1.98 14.95 -2.33
N THR A 242 2.66 13.86 -2.01
CA THR A 242 3.01 13.49 -0.64
C THR A 242 4.49 13.18 -0.59
N VAL A 243 5.17 13.68 0.44
CA VAL A 243 6.53 13.32 0.78
C VAL A 243 6.54 12.84 2.21
N SER A 244 7.17 11.71 2.47
CA SER A 244 7.32 11.17 3.80
C SER A 244 8.75 10.69 4.01
N ALA A 245 9.30 10.87 5.20
CA ALA A 245 10.61 10.32 5.51
C ALA A 245 10.82 10.06 6.99
N ARG A 246 11.82 9.22 7.26
CA ARG A 246 12.41 9.04 8.58
C ARG A 246 13.82 9.62 8.60
N THR A 247 14.06 10.59 9.47
CA THR A 247 15.38 11.18 9.70
C THR A 247 15.81 10.86 11.13
N GLY A 248 16.64 9.83 11.29
CA GLY A 248 17.04 9.32 12.61
C GLY A 248 15.84 8.73 13.37
N ARG A 249 15.49 9.34 14.51
CA ARG A 249 14.32 8.98 15.33
C ARG A 249 13.05 9.74 14.96
N SER A 250 13.17 10.81 14.18
CA SER A 250 12.04 11.64 13.75
C SER A 250 11.41 11.07 12.49
N ARG A 251 10.08 11.08 12.46
CA ARG A 251 9.26 10.65 11.32
C ARG A 251 8.34 11.80 10.95
N TRP A 252 8.23 12.10 9.68
CA TRP A 252 7.40 13.20 9.18
C TRP A 252 6.80 12.83 7.83
N ILE A 253 5.55 13.23 7.62
CA ILE A 253 4.81 13.03 6.40
C ILE A 253 4.11 14.34 6.08
N ILE A 254 4.17 14.79 4.84
CA ILE A 254 3.52 16.02 4.40
C ILE A 254 2.84 15.73 3.06
N GLY A 255 1.57 16.09 2.96
CA GLY A 255 0.75 15.97 1.76
C GLY A 255 0.14 17.31 1.37
N VAL A 256 0.16 17.60 0.08
CA VAL A 256 -0.58 18.71 -0.53
C VAL A 256 -1.57 18.15 -1.53
N ARG A 257 -2.78 18.68 -1.56
CA ARG A 257 -3.79 18.25 -2.54
C ARG A 257 -4.69 19.40 -2.97
N ARG A 258 -5.20 19.30 -4.19
CA ARG A 258 -6.17 20.22 -4.77
C ARG A 258 -7.19 19.44 -5.59
N ALA A 259 -8.46 19.77 -5.42
CA ALA A 259 -9.54 19.31 -6.28
C ALA A 259 -10.18 20.49 -7.02
N ASP A 260 -10.52 20.27 -8.28
CA ASP A 260 -11.15 21.24 -9.17
C ASP A 260 -12.20 20.52 -10.01
N LEU A 261 -13.46 20.75 -9.68
CA LEU A 261 -14.62 20.23 -10.40
C LEU A 261 -15.21 21.24 -11.39
N SER A 262 -14.63 22.44 -11.52
CA SER A 262 -15.17 23.51 -12.37
C SER A 262 -15.31 23.08 -13.83
N ARG A 263 -14.45 22.15 -14.27
CA ARG A 263 -14.46 21.59 -15.62
C ARG A 263 -15.64 20.67 -15.89
N LEU A 264 -16.23 20.05 -14.86
CA LEU A 264 -17.41 19.20 -14.99
C LEU A 264 -18.72 20.01 -14.91
N THR A 265 -18.67 21.21 -14.34
CA THR A 265 -19.85 22.05 -14.13
C THR A 265 -20.02 23.14 -15.18
N LYS A 266 -19.01 23.40 -16.04
CA LYS A 266 -19.03 24.44 -17.09
C LYS A 266 -20.13 24.27 -18.14
N ASP A 267 -20.58 23.04 -18.40
CA ASP A 267 -21.59 22.75 -19.43
C ASP A 267 -23.02 22.64 -18.84
N LEU A 268 -23.19 22.89 -17.54
CA LEU A 268 -24.49 22.85 -16.89
C LEU A 268 -25.30 24.11 -17.25
N GLN A 269 -26.58 23.93 -17.58
CA GLN A 269 -27.51 25.02 -17.97
C GLN A 269 -27.81 26.01 -16.83
N THR A 270 -27.38 25.70 -15.61
CA THR A 270 -27.63 26.49 -14.40
C THR A 270 -26.29 27.01 -13.88
N THR A 271 -26.01 28.29 -14.09
CA THR A 271 -24.84 28.96 -13.49
C THR A 271 -25.15 29.21 -12.01
N GLY A 272 -24.86 28.21 -11.17
CA GLY A 272 -24.85 28.41 -9.72
C GLY A 272 -23.63 29.25 -9.32
N ASP A 273 -23.79 30.11 -8.32
CA ASP A 273 -22.71 30.94 -7.75
C ASP A 273 -21.81 30.10 -6.82
N PHE A 274 -21.30 28.99 -7.34
CA PHE A 274 -20.54 27.99 -6.59
C PHE A 274 -19.17 27.75 -7.24
N SER A 275 -18.11 27.92 -6.45
CA SER A 275 -16.72 27.64 -6.85
C SER A 275 -16.28 26.28 -6.30
N PRO A 276 -16.25 25.21 -7.11
CA PRO A 276 -16.06 23.85 -6.65
C PRO A 276 -14.57 23.48 -6.53
N GLU A 277 -13.75 24.42 -6.08
CA GLU A 277 -12.31 24.27 -5.90
C GLU A 277 -11.97 24.15 -4.41
N TYR A 278 -11.10 23.20 -4.08
CA TYR A 278 -10.61 23.01 -2.72
C TYR A 278 -9.14 22.64 -2.76
N GLY A 279 -8.36 23.08 -1.77
CA GLY A 279 -7.01 22.58 -1.58
C GLY A 279 -6.53 22.80 -0.16
N ASP A 280 -5.71 21.88 0.32
CA ASP A 280 -5.11 21.92 1.65
C ASP A 280 -3.69 21.35 1.67
N VAL A 281 -3.04 21.55 2.81
CA VAL A 281 -1.74 20.99 3.16
C VAL A 281 -1.90 20.33 4.53
N GLN A 282 -1.43 19.10 4.67
CA GLN A 282 -1.55 18.30 5.89
C GLN A 282 -0.23 17.58 6.19
N GLY A 283 0.11 17.39 7.46
CA GLY A 283 1.32 16.67 7.89
C GLY A 283 1.60 16.75 9.38
#